data_AF-A0A8C6T7R5-F1
#
_entry.id   AF-A0A8C6T7R5-F1
#
_cell.length_a   1.000
_cell.length_b   1.000
_cell.length_c   1.000
_cell.angle_alpha   90.00
_cell.angle_beta   90.00
_cell.angle_gamma   90.00
#
_symmetry.space_group_name_H-M   'P 1'
#
loop_
_entity.id
_entity.type
_entity.pdbx_description
1 polymer ?
#
loop_
_entity_poly.entity_id
_entity_poly.type
_entity_poly.pdbx_seq_one_letter_code
_entity_poly.pdbx_strand_id
1 'polypeptide(L)'
;MKDPVCLGMCEHLLCRSCAGPRAGDGCVVCHSPAWVKDIQINRQLSSIIELFSGLEKLVNPKALEGVEACLQAGERTPEIQHEAGEGSQRSRINRSAPLFDGCFFFLMGSFSSPPKEELTRLLRDGGGQILSRQPKPDSDVTQTLNQALCTQYILFDPHGPHKPAVVRRGKVWSAPSSWVIECIAAFGLLPVPEL
;
A
#
# COMPACT_ATOMS: atom_id res chain seq x y z
N MET A 1 10.52 19.22 3.86
CA MET A 1 10.64 19.85 5.20
C MET A 1 10.08 18.87 6.23
N LYS A 2 10.81 18.51 7.29
CA LYS A 2 10.34 17.60 8.35
C LYS A 2 10.03 18.40 9.62
N ASP A 3 8.92 18.09 10.28
CA ASP A 3 8.46 18.73 11.52
C ASP A 3 8.46 20.27 11.44
N PRO A 4 7.57 20.88 10.65
CA PRO A 4 7.44 22.34 10.60
C PRO A 4 7.03 22.86 11.98
N VAL A 5 7.71 23.90 12.46
CA VAL A 5 7.44 24.56 13.74
C VAL A 5 7.15 26.04 13.55
N CYS A 6 6.30 26.58 14.42
CA CYS A 6 6.09 28.01 14.61
C CYS A 6 6.86 28.47 15.86
N LEU A 7 7.35 29.71 15.86
CA LEU A 7 8.08 30.30 16.99
C LEU A 7 7.20 31.13 17.95
N GLY A 8 5.90 31.30 17.64
CA GLY A 8 4.93 32.02 18.46
C GLY A 8 5.00 33.56 18.38
N MET A 9 6.19 34.12 18.14
CA MET A 9 6.42 35.58 18.08
C MET A 9 6.58 36.13 16.66
N CYS A 10 6.60 35.26 15.65
CA CYS A 10 6.62 35.62 14.23
C CYS A 10 6.01 34.50 13.37
N GLU A 11 5.60 34.85 12.15
CA GLU A 11 4.98 33.94 11.18
C GLU A 11 5.99 33.09 10.38
N HIS A 12 7.28 33.23 10.63
CA HIS A 12 8.30 32.46 9.92
C HIS A 12 8.28 30.99 10.36
N LEU A 13 8.15 30.11 9.37
CA LEU A 13 8.12 28.66 9.54
C LEU A 13 9.53 28.08 9.40
N LEU A 14 9.92 27.27 10.38
CA LEU A 14 11.22 26.61 10.40
C LEU A 14 11.03 25.11 10.62
N CYS A 15 12.02 24.30 10.26
CA CYS A 15 12.04 22.90 10.65
C CYS A 15 12.45 22.75 12.12
N ARG A 16 12.01 21.70 12.82
CA ARG A 16 12.39 21.50 14.23
C ARG A 16 13.91 21.45 14.44
N SER A 17 14.66 20.82 13.53
CA SER A 17 16.13 20.80 13.59
C SER A 17 16.78 22.15 13.29
N CYS A 18 16.05 23.07 12.66
CA CYS A 18 16.48 24.43 12.35
C CYS A 18 16.23 25.37 13.55
N ALA A 19 15.09 25.19 14.24
CA ALA A 19 14.66 26.05 15.34
C ALA A 19 15.19 25.61 16.71
N GLY A 20 15.27 24.30 16.97
CA GLY A 20 15.65 23.75 18.28
C GLY A 20 17.03 24.19 18.77
N PRO A 21 18.10 24.01 17.98
CA PRO A 21 19.46 24.39 18.39
C PRO A 21 19.67 25.90 18.59
N ARG A 22 18.76 26.74 18.07
CA ARG A 22 18.83 28.22 18.12
C ARG A 22 17.79 28.82 19.05
N ALA A 23 17.14 28.00 19.87
CA ALA A 23 16.16 28.49 20.82
C ALA A 23 16.86 29.41 21.83
N GLY A 24 16.38 30.65 21.95
CA GLY A 24 17.02 31.72 22.71
C GLY A 24 17.75 32.76 21.84
N ASP A 25 18.26 32.39 20.66
CA ASP A 25 19.00 33.29 19.76
C ASP A 25 18.09 34.11 18.83
N GLY A 26 16.78 33.85 18.88
CA GLY A 26 15.79 34.48 18.03
C GLY A 26 15.61 33.80 16.67
N CYS A 27 14.57 34.23 15.96
CA CYS A 27 14.23 33.74 14.63
C CYS A 27 15.38 34.03 13.65
N VAL A 28 15.74 33.02 12.85
CA VAL A 28 16.86 33.14 11.90
C VAL A 28 16.58 34.10 10.74
N VAL A 29 15.31 34.44 10.52
CA VAL A 29 14.85 35.28 9.42
C VAL A 29 14.69 36.73 9.86
N CYS A 30 14.04 36.97 10.99
CA CYS A 30 13.66 38.31 11.44
C CYS A 30 14.17 38.69 12.82
N HIS A 31 14.95 37.81 13.47
CA HIS A 31 15.53 38.02 14.80
C HIS A 31 14.51 38.24 15.93
N SER A 32 13.20 38.06 15.67
CA SER A 32 12.17 38.05 16.71
C SER A 32 12.52 37.00 17.78
N PRO A 33 12.35 37.29 19.08
CA PRO A 33 12.68 36.35 20.15
C PRO A 33 12.00 34.99 19.95
N ALA A 34 12.73 33.90 20.18
CA ALA A 34 12.27 32.54 19.98
C ALA A 34 12.54 31.71 21.25
N TRP A 35 11.56 31.65 22.15
CA TRP A 35 11.70 30.91 23.40
C TRP A 35 11.38 29.44 23.18
N VAL A 36 12.13 28.54 23.85
CA VAL A 36 11.96 27.08 23.73
C VAL A 36 10.49 26.64 23.90
N LYS A 37 9.76 27.24 24.85
CA LYS A 37 8.37 26.91 25.16
C LYS A 37 7.37 27.32 24.06
N ASP A 38 7.71 28.33 23.27
CA ASP A 38 6.85 28.90 22.23
C ASP A 38 7.07 28.19 20.88
N ILE A 39 8.11 27.36 20.78
CA ILE A 39 8.36 26.51 19.61
C ILE A 39 7.36 25.35 19.61
N GLN A 40 6.39 25.41 18.70
CA GLN A 40 5.32 24.42 18.60
C GLN A 40 5.28 23.81 17.20
N ILE A 41 5.07 22.49 17.12
CA ILE A 41 4.87 21.81 15.84
C ILE A 41 3.57 22.33 15.21
N ASN A 42 3.67 22.78 13.97
CA ASN A 42 2.52 23.17 13.19
C ASN A 42 1.83 21.91 12.65
N ARG A 43 0.83 21.43 13.38
CA ARG A 43 0.09 20.21 13.03
C ARG A 43 -0.64 20.31 11.70
N GLN A 44 -1.21 21.48 11.37
CA GLN A 44 -1.90 21.71 10.10
C GLN A 44 -0.95 21.50 8.92
N LEU A 45 0.23 22.14 8.97
CA LEU A 45 1.25 21.95 7.94
C LEU A 45 1.84 20.53 7.94
N SER A 46 1.96 19.89 9.10
CA SER A 46 2.39 18.49 9.17
C SER A 46 1.42 17.58 8.42
N SER A 47 0.11 17.74 8.65
CA SER A 47 -0.92 17.01 7.91
C SER A 47 -0.90 17.30 6.41
N ILE A 48 -0.70 18.55 6.01
CA ILE A 48 -0.57 18.91 4.59
C ILE A 48 0.66 18.22 3.98
N ILE A 49 1.83 18.28 4.62
CA ILE A 49 3.05 17.62 4.12
C ILE A 49 2.85 16.10 4.01
N GLU A 50 2.20 15.48 4.98
CA GLU A 50 1.89 14.05 4.95
C GLU A 50 0.94 13.69 3.80
N LEU A 51 -0.12 14.49 3.58
CA LEU A 51 -1.04 14.31 2.47
C LEU A 51 -0.33 14.48 1.12
N PHE A 52 0.48 15.52 0.96
CA PHE A 52 1.27 15.75 -0.26
C PHE A 52 2.26 14.62 -0.51
N SER A 53 2.97 14.16 0.52
CA SER A 53 3.86 12.99 0.38
C SER A 53 3.08 11.71 0.05
N GLY A 54 1.85 11.56 0.56
CA GLY A 54 0.94 10.51 0.17
C GLY A 54 0.56 10.59 -1.30
N LEU A 55 0.19 11.78 -1.78
CA LEU A 55 -0.13 12.04 -3.19
C LEU A 55 1.07 11.77 -4.11
N GLU A 56 2.28 12.22 -3.75
CA GLU A 56 3.51 11.96 -4.51
C GLU A 56 3.77 10.46 -4.68
N LYS A 57 3.44 9.64 -3.69
CA LYS A 57 3.57 8.16 -3.78
C LYS A 57 2.51 7.52 -4.69
N LEU A 58 1.34 8.15 -4.85
CA LEU A 58 0.27 7.67 -5.71
C LEU A 58 0.49 8.04 -7.19
N VAL A 59 1.31 9.06 -7.45
CA VAL A 59 1.76 9.40 -8.79
C VAL A 59 2.77 8.34 -9.23
N ASN A 60 2.43 7.51 -10.22
CA ASN A 60 3.38 6.55 -10.80
C ASN A 60 4.33 7.29 -11.76
N PRO A 61 5.60 7.56 -11.37
CA PRO A 61 6.49 8.41 -12.16
C PRO A 61 6.84 7.78 -13.51
N LYS A 62 6.89 6.44 -13.61
CA LYS A 62 7.22 5.74 -14.86
C LYS A 62 6.14 5.88 -15.93
N ALA A 63 4.86 5.89 -15.52
CA ALA A 63 3.76 6.07 -16.44
C ALA A 63 3.74 7.50 -17.02
N LEU A 64 4.11 8.50 -16.21
CA LEU A 64 4.26 9.89 -16.65
C LEU A 64 5.47 10.08 -17.55
N GLU A 65 6.59 9.43 -17.25
CA GLU A 65 7.81 9.45 -18.07
C GLU A 65 7.54 8.97 -19.51
N GLY A 66 6.72 7.93 -19.69
CA GLY A 66 6.35 7.45 -21.03
C GLY A 66 5.51 8.45 -21.83
N VAL A 67 4.61 9.19 -21.16
CA VAL A 67 3.82 10.24 -21.81
C VAL A 67 4.73 11.43 -22.18
N GLU A 68 5.60 11.85 -21.27
CA GLU A 68 6.57 12.92 -21.53
C GLU A 68 7.52 12.55 -22.69
N ALA A 69 7.99 11.31 -22.75
CA ALA A 69 8.83 10.82 -23.84
C ALA A 69 8.11 10.89 -25.19
N CYS A 70 6.83 10.49 -25.26
CA CYS A 70 6.03 10.63 -26.47
C CYS A 70 5.88 12.09 -26.90
N LEU A 71 5.60 12.99 -25.94
CA LEU A 71 5.43 14.42 -26.21
C LEU A 71 6.73 15.07 -26.73
N GLN A 72 7.88 14.69 -26.17
CA GLN A 72 9.19 15.20 -26.59
C GLN A 72 9.62 14.67 -27.97
N ALA A 73 9.35 13.40 -28.26
CA ALA A 73 9.65 12.79 -29.55
C ALA A 73 8.70 13.25 -30.67
N GLY A 74 7.50 13.74 -30.31
CA GLY A 74 6.45 14.06 -31.28
C GLY A 74 5.80 12.83 -31.91
N GLU A 75 6.07 11.65 -31.37
CA GLU A 75 5.56 10.36 -31.84
C GLU A 75 5.38 9.38 -30.66
N ARG A 76 4.68 8.26 -30.91
CA ARG A 76 4.46 7.23 -29.88
C ARG A 76 5.75 6.44 -29.67
N THR A 77 6.35 6.57 -28.49
CA THR A 77 7.53 5.77 -28.10
C THR A 77 7.14 4.34 -27.70
N PRO A 78 8.07 3.37 -27.80
CA PRO A 78 7.80 2.00 -27.37
C PRO A 78 7.49 1.90 -25.87
N GLU A 79 6.34 1.30 -25.52
CA GLU A 79 5.85 1.25 -24.13
C GLU A 79 6.73 0.40 -23.21
N ILE A 80 7.47 -0.56 -23.77
CA ILE A 80 8.30 -1.49 -22.98
C ILE A 80 9.39 -0.79 -22.17
N GLN A 81 9.85 0.37 -22.64
CA GLN A 81 10.88 1.17 -21.96
C GLN A 81 10.32 1.93 -20.75
N HIS A 82 8.99 2.10 -20.71
CA HIS A 82 8.27 2.86 -19.70
C HIS A 82 7.33 1.97 -18.85
N GLU A 83 7.50 0.65 -18.93
CA GLU A 83 6.63 -0.33 -18.25
C GLU A 83 6.76 -0.24 -16.71
N ALA A 84 5.61 -0.27 -16.03
CA ALA A 84 5.50 -0.08 -14.59
C ALA A 84 5.89 -1.36 -13.81
N GLY A 85 7.20 -1.56 -13.63
CA GLY A 85 7.77 -2.63 -12.79
C GLY A 85 7.64 -4.05 -13.36
N GLU A 86 8.26 -5.02 -12.68
CA GLU A 86 8.37 -6.40 -13.20
C GLU A 86 7.03 -7.15 -13.26
N GLY A 87 6.09 -6.90 -12.33
CA GLY A 87 4.80 -7.59 -12.30
C GLY A 87 3.94 -7.29 -13.53
N SER A 88 3.91 -6.03 -13.97
CA SER A 88 3.22 -5.62 -15.20
C SER A 88 3.78 -6.35 -16.41
N GLN A 89 5.10 -6.42 -16.52
CA GLN A 89 5.78 -7.15 -17.59
C GLN A 89 5.43 -8.64 -17.56
N ARG A 90 5.51 -9.28 -16.38
CA ARG A 90 5.18 -10.71 -16.19
C ARG A 90 3.73 -11.00 -16.59
N SER A 91 2.79 -10.14 -16.19
CA SER A 91 1.39 -10.23 -16.58
C SER A 91 1.21 -10.16 -18.09
N ARG A 92 1.83 -9.18 -18.74
CA ARG A 92 1.72 -8.96 -20.19
C ARG A 92 2.24 -10.12 -21.01
N ILE A 93 3.35 -10.74 -20.60
CA ILE A 93 3.94 -11.88 -21.33
C ILE A 93 3.34 -13.23 -20.93
N ASN A 94 2.52 -13.27 -19.87
CA ASN A 94 1.90 -14.49 -19.42
C ASN A 94 0.94 -15.04 -20.48
N ARG A 95 1.21 -16.26 -20.94
CA ARG A 95 0.35 -17.02 -21.87
C ARG A 95 -0.40 -18.17 -21.17
N SER A 96 -0.25 -18.27 -19.86
CA SER A 96 -0.83 -19.32 -19.03
C SER A 96 -2.17 -18.86 -18.44
N ALA A 97 -2.62 -19.54 -17.39
CA ALA A 97 -3.82 -19.17 -16.66
C ALA A 97 -3.68 -17.80 -15.95
N PRO A 98 -4.80 -17.14 -15.59
CA PRO A 98 -4.83 -15.96 -14.73
C PRO A 98 -4.13 -16.17 -13.38
N LEU A 99 -3.73 -15.07 -12.74
CA LEU A 99 -2.93 -15.09 -11.50
C LEU A 99 -3.55 -15.93 -10.36
N PHE A 100 -4.86 -15.85 -10.21
CA PHE A 100 -5.62 -16.52 -9.15
C PHE A 100 -6.45 -17.69 -9.70
N ASP A 101 -6.07 -18.25 -10.85
CA ASP A 101 -6.73 -19.44 -11.38
C ASP A 101 -6.71 -20.59 -10.36
N GLY A 102 -7.85 -21.26 -10.21
CA GLY A 102 -8.05 -22.30 -9.21
C GLY A 102 -8.13 -21.83 -7.75
N CYS A 103 -7.96 -20.53 -7.45
CA CYS A 103 -8.04 -19.97 -6.09
C CYS A 103 -9.46 -19.57 -5.70
N PHE A 104 -9.79 -19.75 -4.41
CA PHE A 104 -11.09 -19.48 -3.80
C PHE A 104 -10.90 -18.55 -2.60
N PHE A 105 -11.69 -17.48 -2.52
CA PHE A 105 -11.54 -16.42 -1.53
C PHE A 105 -12.83 -16.19 -0.77
N PHE A 106 -12.76 -16.17 0.55
CA PHE A 106 -13.81 -15.71 1.44
C PHE A 106 -13.39 -14.39 2.09
N LEU A 107 -14.18 -13.34 1.91
CA LEU A 107 -13.89 -12.01 2.46
C LEU A 107 -14.57 -11.85 3.82
N MET A 108 -13.79 -11.94 4.90
CA MET A 108 -14.26 -11.90 6.29
C MET A 108 -14.38 -10.47 6.80
N GLY A 109 -15.58 -10.11 7.24
CA GLY A 109 -15.86 -8.80 7.83
C GLY A 109 -15.96 -7.66 6.80
N SER A 110 -15.62 -6.46 7.26
CA SER A 110 -15.62 -5.21 6.49
C SER A 110 -14.21 -4.83 6.05
N PHE A 111 -14.08 -4.17 4.90
CA PHE A 111 -12.81 -3.73 4.33
C PHE A 111 -12.84 -2.25 4.04
N SER A 112 -11.78 -1.55 4.45
CA SER A 112 -11.64 -0.10 4.30
C SER A 112 -10.73 0.30 3.15
N SER A 113 -9.64 -0.45 2.93
CA SER A 113 -8.66 -0.15 1.87
C SER A 113 -7.96 -1.43 1.40
N PRO A 114 -8.24 -1.92 0.17
CA PRO A 114 -9.35 -1.51 -0.70
C PRO A 114 -10.73 -1.90 -0.12
N PRO A 115 -11.82 -1.22 -0.52
CA PRO A 115 -13.18 -1.63 -0.16
C PRO A 115 -13.53 -3.01 -0.72
N LYS A 116 -14.51 -3.67 -0.09
CA LYS A 116 -14.85 -5.07 -0.36
C LYS A 116 -15.23 -5.32 -1.83
N GLU A 117 -15.95 -4.38 -2.43
CA GLU A 117 -16.39 -4.43 -3.83
C GLU A 117 -15.21 -4.39 -4.79
N GLU A 118 -14.24 -3.51 -4.53
CA GLU A 118 -13.01 -3.39 -5.33
C GLU A 118 -12.13 -4.63 -5.18
N LEU A 119 -11.93 -5.10 -3.93
CA LEU A 119 -11.18 -6.33 -3.68
C LEU A 119 -11.82 -7.54 -4.38
N THR A 120 -13.15 -7.62 -4.36
CA THR A 120 -13.92 -8.65 -5.06
C THR A 120 -13.71 -8.58 -6.56
N ARG A 121 -13.68 -7.37 -7.14
CA ARG A 121 -13.43 -7.17 -8.57
C ARG A 121 -12.02 -7.63 -8.94
N LEU A 122 -11.00 -7.18 -8.21
CA LEU A 122 -9.59 -7.54 -8.45
C LEU A 122 -9.37 -9.06 -8.43
N LEU A 123 -9.96 -9.75 -7.45
CA LEU A 123 -9.85 -11.20 -7.35
C LEU A 123 -10.51 -11.90 -8.54
N ARG A 124 -11.70 -11.46 -8.96
CA ARG A 124 -12.41 -12.02 -10.13
C ARG A 124 -11.68 -11.75 -11.44
N ASP A 125 -11.19 -10.53 -11.64
CA ASP A 125 -10.41 -10.15 -12.82
C ASP A 125 -9.12 -10.99 -12.92
N GLY A 126 -8.53 -11.35 -11.77
CA GLY A 126 -7.40 -12.28 -11.69
C GLY A 126 -7.75 -13.77 -11.80
N GLY A 127 -9.01 -14.15 -12.04
CA GLY A 127 -9.46 -15.54 -12.18
C GLY A 127 -9.87 -16.26 -10.90
N GLY A 128 -9.86 -15.56 -9.76
CA GLY A 128 -10.25 -16.10 -8.46
C GLY A 128 -11.76 -16.22 -8.26
N GLN A 129 -12.19 -17.21 -7.48
CA GLN A 129 -13.59 -17.45 -7.16
C GLN A 129 -13.94 -16.94 -5.76
N ILE A 130 -15.08 -16.25 -5.63
CA ILE A 130 -15.53 -15.74 -4.32
C ILE A 130 -16.50 -16.71 -3.66
N LEU A 131 -16.16 -17.12 -2.45
CA LEU A 131 -16.99 -17.95 -1.59
C LEU A 131 -18.00 -17.08 -0.82
N SER A 132 -19.27 -17.47 -0.84
CA SER A 132 -20.33 -16.81 -0.07
C SER A 132 -20.35 -17.22 1.41
N ARG A 133 -19.70 -18.35 1.74
CA ARG A 133 -19.62 -18.91 3.09
C ARG A 133 -18.17 -19.19 3.43
N GLN A 134 -17.83 -19.05 4.71
CA GLN A 134 -16.49 -19.35 5.19
C GLN A 134 -16.18 -20.85 4.96
N PRO A 135 -15.05 -21.18 4.33
CA PRO A 135 -14.67 -22.57 4.12
C PRO A 135 -14.42 -23.26 5.45
N LYS A 136 -14.92 -24.49 5.58
CA LYS A 136 -14.61 -25.32 6.74
C LYS A 136 -13.22 -25.91 6.54
N PRO A 137 -12.35 -25.86 7.56
CA PRO A 137 -11.12 -26.64 7.53
C PRO A 137 -11.53 -28.11 7.55
N ASP A 138 -11.23 -28.84 6.47
CA ASP A 138 -11.49 -30.28 6.42
C ASP A 138 -10.89 -30.98 7.65
N SER A 139 -11.62 -31.97 8.17
CA SER A 139 -11.20 -32.81 9.29
C SER A 139 -10.05 -33.78 8.93
N ASP A 140 -9.70 -33.90 7.66
CA ASP A 140 -8.64 -34.80 7.20
C ASP A 140 -7.26 -34.22 7.47
N VAL A 141 -6.54 -34.91 8.36
CA VAL A 141 -5.25 -34.60 8.98
C VAL A 141 -4.08 -34.71 7.98
N THR A 142 -4.23 -34.21 6.76
CA THR A 142 -3.10 -34.02 5.83
C THR A 142 -2.79 -32.55 5.71
N GLN A 143 -1.86 -32.09 6.55
CA GLN A 143 -1.25 -30.77 6.43
C GLN A 143 -0.35 -30.77 5.17
N THR A 144 -0.89 -30.36 4.02
CA THR A 144 -0.09 -30.16 2.81
C THR A 144 0.74 -28.89 2.94
N LEU A 145 2.02 -28.97 3.31
CA LEU A 145 2.87 -27.81 3.58
C LEU A 145 2.89 -26.73 2.46
N ASN A 146 2.63 -27.12 1.21
CA ASN A 146 2.72 -26.25 0.04
C ASN A 146 1.40 -25.52 -0.29
N GLN A 147 1.46 -24.19 -0.47
CA GLN A 147 0.35 -23.35 -0.95
C GLN A 147 -0.18 -23.77 -2.33
N ALA A 148 0.67 -24.35 -3.20
CA ALA A 148 0.22 -24.88 -4.49
C ALA A 148 -0.83 -26.00 -4.36
N LEU A 149 -0.98 -26.62 -3.18
CA LEU A 149 -1.97 -27.64 -2.87
C LEU A 149 -3.16 -27.10 -2.07
N CYS A 150 -3.17 -25.80 -1.74
CA CYS A 150 -4.14 -25.14 -0.89
C CYS A 150 -4.66 -23.89 -1.58
N THR A 151 -5.82 -23.99 -2.22
CA THR A 151 -6.35 -22.91 -3.05
C THR A 151 -7.41 -22.06 -2.34
N GLN A 152 -7.63 -22.25 -1.03
CA GLN A 152 -8.69 -21.55 -0.29
C GLN A 152 -8.13 -20.52 0.69
N TYR A 153 -8.61 -19.28 0.62
CA TYR A 153 -8.13 -18.14 1.37
C TYR A 153 -9.28 -17.42 2.09
N ILE A 154 -9.08 -17.11 3.36
CA ILE A 154 -9.89 -16.20 4.16
C ILE A 154 -9.15 -14.87 4.20
N LEU A 155 -9.71 -13.86 3.55
CA LEU A 155 -9.16 -12.52 3.54
C LEU A 155 -9.75 -11.70 4.68
N PHE A 156 -8.94 -10.85 5.30
CA PHE A 156 -9.36 -9.93 6.35
C PHE A 156 -8.70 -8.55 6.18
N ASP A 157 -9.35 -7.50 6.68
CA ASP A 157 -8.73 -6.17 6.77
C ASP A 157 -7.77 -6.14 7.98
N PRO A 158 -6.47 -5.86 7.79
CA PRO A 158 -5.50 -5.82 8.88
C PRO A 158 -5.80 -4.76 9.95
N HIS A 159 -6.51 -3.69 9.56
CA HIS A 159 -6.98 -2.62 10.45
C HIS A 159 -8.42 -2.86 10.94
N GLY A 160 -9.07 -3.90 10.44
CA GLY A 160 -10.42 -4.27 10.82
C GLY A 160 -10.50 -4.94 12.20
N PRO A 161 -11.72 -5.00 12.79
CA PRO A 161 -11.94 -5.61 14.09
C PRO A 161 -11.89 -7.15 14.06
N HIS A 162 -11.99 -7.78 12.89
CA HIS A 162 -12.01 -9.23 12.75
C HIS A 162 -10.64 -9.74 12.32
N LYS A 163 -9.94 -10.39 13.24
CA LYS A 163 -8.65 -11.04 12.97
C LYS A 163 -8.76 -12.56 13.09
N PRO A 164 -8.20 -13.33 12.14
CA PRO A 164 -8.15 -14.77 12.26
C PRO A 164 -7.19 -15.17 13.39
N ALA A 165 -7.52 -16.25 14.10
CA ALA A 165 -6.69 -16.75 15.21
C ALA A 165 -5.45 -17.53 14.74
N VAL A 166 -5.45 -18.02 13.50
CA VAL A 166 -4.35 -18.80 12.92
C VAL A 166 -4.16 -18.42 11.45
N VAL A 167 -2.89 -18.39 11.02
CA VAL A 167 -2.49 -18.15 9.62
C VAL A 167 -3.05 -19.24 8.71
N ARG A 168 -3.18 -20.46 9.23
CA ARG A 168 -3.57 -21.63 8.44
C ARG A 168 -4.31 -22.66 9.28
N ARG A 169 -5.35 -23.25 8.71
CA ARG A 169 -6.02 -24.45 9.26
C ARG A 169 -6.35 -25.42 8.13
N GLY A 170 -5.70 -26.60 8.13
CA GLY A 170 -5.86 -27.57 7.05
C GLY A 170 -5.39 -27.00 5.70
N LYS A 171 -6.30 -26.96 4.72
CA LYS A 171 -6.07 -26.39 3.38
C LYS A 171 -6.52 -24.93 3.22
N VAL A 172 -6.94 -24.29 4.31
CA VAL A 172 -7.45 -22.92 4.32
C VAL A 172 -6.39 -21.99 4.91
N TRP A 173 -6.04 -20.95 4.17
CA TRP A 173 -5.13 -19.88 4.59
C TRP A 173 -5.90 -18.65 5.03
N SER A 174 -5.34 -17.91 5.97
CA SER A 174 -5.82 -16.60 6.41
C SER A 174 -4.80 -15.55 5.98
N ALA A 175 -5.19 -14.56 5.20
CA ALA A 175 -4.27 -13.52 4.70
C ALA A 175 -4.89 -12.12 4.79
N PRO A 176 -4.09 -11.07 5.07
CA PRO A 176 -4.57 -9.70 5.04
C PRO A 176 -4.93 -9.28 3.60
N SER A 177 -5.84 -8.33 3.42
CA SER A 177 -6.19 -7.78 2.08
C SER A 177 -4.98 -7.20 1.34
N SER A 178 -3.99 -6.66 2.06
CA SER A 178 -2.74 -6.15 1.48
C SER A 178 -1.96 -7.22 0.72
N TRP A 179 -2.00 -8.48 1.16
CA TRP A 179 -1.31 -9.58 0.47
C TRP A 179 -1.83 -9.79 -0.95
N VAL A 180 -3.13 -9.57 -1.20
CA VAL A 180 -3.70 -9.63 -2.56
C VAL A 180 -3.08 -8.56 -3.45
N ILE A 181 -2.92 -7.34 -2.91
CA ILE A 181 -2.33 -6.21 -3.64
C ILE A 181 -0.87 -6.50 -3.98
N GLU A 182 -0.12 -7.07 -3.04
CA GLU A 182 1.26 -7.48 -3.26
C GLU A 182 1.38 -8.59 -4.31
N CYS A 183 0.48 -9.58 -4.29
CA CYS A 183 0.43 -10.63 -5.31
C CYS A 183 0.16 -10.06 -6.70
N ILE A 184 -0.79 -9.11 -6.82
CA ILE A 184 -1.11 -8.43 -8.08
C ILE A 184 0.09 -7.61 -8.55
N ALA A 185 0.70 -6.82 -7.68
CA ALA A 185 1.85 -5.98 -8.00
C ALA A 185 3.07 -6.78 -8.47
N ALA A 186 3.26 -7.99 -7.93
CA ALA A 186 4.32 -8.91 -8.34
C ALA A 186 3.95 -9.82 -9.53
N PHE A 187 2.65 -9.85 -9.89
CA PHE A 187 2.03 -10.87 -10.74
C PHE A 187 2.50 -12.29 -10.34
N GLY A 188 2.32 -12.63 -9.06
CA GLY A 188 2.68 -13.94 -8.52
C GLY A 188 2.01 -14.21 -7.18
N LEU A 189 1.69 -15.48 -6.92
CA LEU A 189 1.11 -15.90 -5.65
C LEU A 189 2.20 -15.93 -4.57
N LEU A 190 2.26 -14.88 -3.76
CA LEU A 190 3.29 -14.71 -2.73
C LEU A 190 3.01 -15.59 -1.50
N PRO A 191 4.05 -15.95 -0.71
CA PRO A 191 3.86 -16.55 0.59
C PRO A 191 2.92 -15.71 1.46
N VAL A 192 2.02 -16.36 2.20
CA VAL A 192 1.11 -15.66 3.10
C VAL A 192 1.92 -15.25 4.34
N PRO A 193 1.89 -13.97 4.74
CA PRO A 193 2.66 -13.50 5.90
C PRO A 193 2.21 -14.21 7.19
N GLU A 194 3.15 -14.38 8.11
CA GLU A 194 2.84 -14.85 9.46
C GLU A 194 2.06 -13.77 10.23
N LEU A 195 1.10 -14.19 11.08
CA LEU A 195 0.22 -13.31 11.87
C LEU A 195 0.95 -12.69 13.06
#